data_AF-A0A653PRL0-F1
#
_entry.id   AF-A0A653PRL0-F1
#
_cell.length_a   1.000
_cell.length_b   1.000
_cell.length_c   1.000
_cell.angle_alpha   90.00
_cell.angle_beta   90.00
_cell.angle_gamma   90.00
#
_symmetry.space_group_name_H-M   'P 1'
#
loop_
_entity.id
_entity.type
_entity.pdbx_description
1 polymer ?
#
loop_
_entity_poly.entity_id
_entity_poly.type
_entity_poly.pdbx_seq_one_letter_code
_entity_poly.pdbx_strand_id
1 'polypeptide(L)'
;MKSAKRKDPSASSKAFLQTMMSLYFTEKVEPHSGKKEAETLPPMEALVLGMMCLNSTYSSQAFSNRLFSHRTFNARECDVFSEAGILGLLQRGYLKPASKKAEQALEVEKESKVWGLGDVPLVVTAKGAKRIGFLVANLTGEDVKEVIKRLQADSKEAAKAWTAA
;
A
#
# COMPACT_ATOMS: atom_id res chain seq x y z
N MET A 1 -27.57 -11.63 -10.44
CA MET A 1 -26.44 -10.85 -9.89
C MET A 1 -25.37 -10.77 -10.97
N LYS A 2 -25.11 -9.57 -11.52
CA LYS A 2 -24.08 -9.39 -12.55
C LYS A 2 -22.72 -9.38 -11.86
N SER A 3 -21.92 -10.41 -12.11
CA SER A 3 -20.49 -10.44 -11.78
C SER A 3 -19.83 -9.19 -12.36
N ALA A 4 -19.40 -8.28 -11.49
CA ALA A 4 -18.61 -7.13 -11.90
C ALA A 4 -17.29 -7.68 -12.47
N LYS A 5 -17.13 -7.61 -13.79
CA LYS A 5 -15.87 -7.86 -14.48
C LYS A 5 -14.77 -7.10 -13.73
N ARG A 6 -13.92 -7.82 -13.01
CA ARG A 6 -12.74 -7.26 -12.32
C ARG A 6 -11.95 -6.51 -13.38
N LYS A 7 -11.99 -5.17 -13.36
CA LYS A 7 -11.22 -4.34 -14.29
C LYS A 7 -9.76 -4.73 -14.14
N ASP A 8 -9.04 -4.80 -15.27
CA ASP A 8 -7.63 -5.19 -15.31
C ASP A 8 -6.84 -4.44 -14.22
N PRO A 9 -6.19 -5.16 -13.28
CA PRO A 9 -5.40 -4.55 -12.22
C PRO A 9 -4.31 -3.62 -12.76
N SER A 10 -3.81 -3.88 -13.96
CA SER A 10 -2.78 -3.06 -14.61
C SER A 10 -3.30 -1.69 -15.05
N ALA A 11 -4.54 -1.60 -15.54
CA ALA A 11 -5.18 -0.34 -15.94
C ALA A 11 -5.47 0.53 -14.71
N SER A 12 -5.96 -0.09 -13.63
CA SER A 12 -6.22 0.59 -12.36
C SER A 12 -4.93 1.06 -11.67
N SER A 13 -3.85 0.28 -11.81
CA SER A 13 -2.52 0.65 -11.29
C SER A 13 -1.87 1.79 -12.04
N LYS A 14 -2.00 1.85 -13.38
CA LYS A 14 -1.50 2.98 -14.17
C LYS A 14 -2.26 4.27 -13.86
N ALA A 15 -3.59 4.20 -13.78
CA ALA A 15 -4.40 5.35 -13.39
C ALA A 15 -4.10 5.81 -11.96
N PHE A 16 -3.87 4.87 -11.03
CA PHE A 16 -3.44 5.18 -9.66
C PHE A 16 -2.04 5.80 -9.62
N LEU A 17 -1.06 5.23 -10.33
CA LEU A 17 0.30 5.75 -10.37
C LEU A 17 0.31 7.16 -10.98
N GLN A 18 -0.46 7.39 -12.04
CA GLN A 18 -0.63 8.71 -12.64
C GLN A 18 -1.31 9.68 -11.67
N THR A 19 -2.37 9.25 -10.96
CA THR A 19 -3.04 10.06 -9.95
C THR A 19 -2.09 10.39 -8.80
N MET A 20 -1.34 9.41 -8.30
CA MET A 20 -0.41 9.62 -7.20
C MET A 20 0.83 10.41 -7.59
N MET A 21 1.33 10.27 -8.82
CA MET A 21 2.39 11.13 -9.35
C MET A 21 1.88 12.57 -9.51
N SER A 22 0.66 12.77 -10.02
CA SER A 22 0.04 14.09 -10.04
C SER A 22 -0.05 14.69 -8.63
N LEU A 23 -0.38 13.89 -7.62
CA LEU A 23 -0.42 14.31 -6.22
C LEU A 23 0.97 14.54 -5.60
N TYR A 24 1.99 13.80 -6.06
CA TYR A 24 3.39 13.94 -5.66
C TYR A 24 4.01 15.23 -6.21
N PHE A 25 3.70 15.61 -7.45
CA PHE A 25 4.23 16.81 -8.10
C PHE A 25 3.44 18.10 -7.80
N THR A 26 2.23 18.03 -7.23
CA THR A 26 1.38 19.21 -6.97
C THR A 26 1.30 19.63 -5.49
N GLU A 27 2.07 18.99 -4.60
CA GLU A 27 2.15 19.27 -3.15
C GLU A 27 0.81 19.31 -2.36
N LYS A 28 -0.36 19.05 -2.96
CA LYS A 28 -1.63 19.03 -2.23
C LYS A 28 -2.63 18.02 -2.80
N VAL A 29 -2.89 16.98 -1.99
CA VAL A 29 -4.13 16.21 -2.07
C VAL A 29 -5.17 16.92 -1.21
N GLU A 30 -5.92 17.87 -1.77
CA GLU A 30 -7.03 18.45 -1.02
C GLU A 30 -8.22 17.48 -1.00
N PRO A 31 -8.76 17.14 0.19
CA PRO A 31 -9.92 16.29 0.29
C PRO A 31 -11.17 17.02 -0.24
N HIS A 32 -11.96 16.35 -1.09
CA HIS A 32 -13.22 16.90 -1.62
C HIS A 32 -14.35 16.98 -0.57
N SER A 33 -14.03 16.82 0.71
CA SER A 33 -14.94 17.06 1.82
C SER A 33 -14.20 17.85 2.86
N GLY A 34 -14.69 19.05 3.22
CA GLY A 34 -14.12 19.98 4.20
C GLY A 34 -14.02 19.46 5.65
N LYS A 35 -13.83 18.15 5.84
CA LYS A 35 -13.45 17.55 7.12
C LYS A 35 -11.95 17.71 7.31
N LYS A 36 -11.58 18.48 8.33
CA LYS A 36 -10.22 18.67 8.89
C LYS A 36 -9.59 17.36 9.44
N GLU A 37 -9.88 16.18 8.89
CA GLU A 37 -9.52 14.88 9.49
C GLU A 37 -8.35 14.16 8.81
N ALA A 38 -7.58 14.86 7.99
CA ALA A 38 -6.38 14.28 7.39
C ALA A 38 -5.14 14.66 8.19
N GLU A 39 -4.72 13.84 9.16
CA GLU A 39 -3.28 13.70 9.40
C GLU A 39 -2.66 13.42 8.02
N THR A 40 -1.87 14.36 7.49
CA THR A 40 -1.28 14.28 6.16
C THR A 40 -0.36 13.07 6.12
N LEU A 41 -0.83 12.00 5.44
CA LEU A 41 0.04 10.91 5.02
C LEU A 41 1.01 11.48 3.99
N PRO A 42 2.33 11.40 4.21
CA PRO A 42 3.26 11.97 3.25
C PRO A 42 3.14 11.24 1.89
N PRO A 43 3.50 11.90 0.78
CA PRO A 43 3.23 11.40 -0.56
C PRO A 43 3.77 9.99 -0.84
N MET A 44 4.93 9.65 -0.26
CA MET A 44 5.56 8.34 -0.41
C MET A 44 4.72 7.24 0.26
N GLU A 45 4.35 7.41 1.53
CA GLU A 45 3.51 6.46 2.25
C GLU A 45 2.12 6.32 1.61
N ALA A 46 1.57 7.40 1.05
CA ALA A 46 0.30 7.36 0.32
C ALA A 46 0.40 6.54 -0.98
N LEU A 47 1.47 6.75 -1.75
CA LEU A 47 1.74 5.98 -2.97
C LEU A 47 1.90 4.49 -2.63
N VAL A 48 2.73 4.18 -1.62
CA VAL A 48 3.03 2.80 -1.21
C VAL A 48 1.77 2.11 -0.72
N LEU A 49 1.03 2.71 0.22
CA LEU A 49 -0.18 2.11 0.77
C LEU A 49 -1.24 1.87 -0.30
N GLY A 50 -1.48 2.82 -1.19
CA GLY A 50 -2.49 2.65 -2.24
C GLY A 50 -2.07 1.66 -3.33
N MET A 51 -0.80 1.63 -3.72
CA MET A 51 -0.27 0.59 -4.62
C MET A 51 -0.39 -0.81 -4.01
N MET A 52 -0.04 -0.98 -2.74
CA MET A 52 -0.18 -2.24 -2.02
C MET A 52 -1.64 -2.70 -1.99
N CYS A 53 -2.56 -1.78 -1.68
CA CYS A 53 -4.00 -2.05 -1.63
C CYS A 53 -4.60 -2.39 -3.00
N LEU A 54 -4.18 -1.74 -4.08
CA LEU A 54 -4.73 -1.98 -5.42
C LEU A 54 -4.17 -3.23 -6.09
N ASN A 55 -2.94 -3.60 -5.77
CA ASN A 55 -2.25 -4.75 -6.39
C ASN A 55 -2.18 -5.97 -5.47
N SER A 56 -2.71 -5.88 -4.26
CA SER A 56 -2.59 -6.92 -3.23
C SER A 56 -1.13 -7.29 -2.90
N THR A 57 -0.20 -6.33 -3.00
CA THR A 57 1.24 -6.55 -2.76
C THR A 57 1.61 -6.21 -1.32
N TYR A 58 0.96 -6.87 -0.37
CA TYR A 58 1.14 -6.65 1.07
C TYR A 58 2.44 -7.23 1.67
N SER A 59 3.46 -7.53 0.86
CA SER A 59 4.84 -7.77 1.31
C SER A 59 5.81 -6.84 0.58
N SER A 60 6.94 -6.51 1.21
CA SER A 60 7.95 -5.61 0.64
C SER A 60 8.49 -6.13 -0.69
N GLN A 61 8.79 -7.43 -0.79
CA GLN A 61 9.25 -8.04 -2.03
C GLN A 61 8.18 -8.02 -3.12
N ALA A 62 6.93 -8.37 -2.81
CA ALA A 62 5.84 -8.33 -3.77
C ALA A 62 5.60 -6.90 -4.30
N PHE A 63 5.70 -5.90 -3.43
CA PHE A 63 5.57 -4.49 -3.79
C PHE A 63 6.72 -4.03 -4.69
N SER A 64 7.95 -4.35 -4.33
CA SER A 64 9.16 -4.00 -5.10
C SER A 64 9.14 -4.62 -6.50
N ASN A 65 8.79 -5.91 -6.59
CA ASN A 65 8.62 -6.61 -7.87
C ASN A 65 7.54 -5.95 -8.74
N ARG A 66 6.44 -5.51 -8.12
CA ARG A 66 5.36 -4.83 -8.83
C ARG A 66 5.81 -3.46 -9.34
N LEU A 67 6.49 -2.66 -8.52
CA LEU A 67 7.08 -1.39 -8.95
C LEU A 67 8.04 -1.57 -10.12
N PHE A 68 8.96 -2.53 -10.01
CA PHE A 68 9.93 -2.83 -11.05
C PHE A 68 9.25 -3.25 -12.37
N SER A 69 8.13 -3.98 -12.30
CA SER A 69 7.37 -4.40 -13.49
C SER A 69 6.81 -3.24 -14.33
N HIS A 70 6.69 -2.04 -13.76
CA HIS A 70 6.26 -0.85 -14.48
C HIS A 70 7.35 -0.27 -15.40
N ARG A 71 8.61 -0.72 -15.27
CA ARG A 71 9.79 -0.24 -16.01
C ARG A 71 10.06 1.27 -15.89
N THR A 72 9.43 1.93 -14.93
CA THR A 72 9.66 3.35 -14.61
C THR A 72 10.68 3.54 -13.50
N PHE A 73 10.81 2.54 -12.61
CA PHE A 73 11.70 2.57 -11.45
C PHE A 73 12.85 1.60 -11.62
N ASN A 74 14.06 2.02 -11.22
CA ASN A 74 15.20 1.12 -11.09
C ASN A 74 15.16 0.36 -9.75
N ALA A 75 16.03 -0.64 -9.59
CA ALA A 75 16.04 -1.49 -8.40
C ALA A 75 16.21 -0.68 -7.10
N ARG A 76 17.14 0.27 -7.08
CA ARG A 76 17.40 1.12 -5.90
C ARG A 76 16.21 1.99 -5.54
N GLU A 77 15.50 2.54 -6.53
CA GLU A 77 14.27 3.29 -6.29
C GLU A 77 13.18 2.41 -5.69
N CYS A 78 13.00 1.19 -6.21
CA CYS A 78 12.07 0.21 -5.64
C CYS A 78 12.40 -0.08 -4.16
N ASP A 79 13.67 -0.28 -3.84
CA ASP A 79 14.11 -0.57 -2.46
C ASP A 79 13.85 0.62 -1.54
N VAL A 80 14.13 1.85 -1.99
CA VAL A 80 13.83 3.09 -1.23
C VAL A 80 12.32 3.22 -1.00
N PHE A 81 11.49 3.01 -2.02
CA PHE A 81 10.04 3.07 -1.89
C PHE A 81 9.50 2.00 -0.93
N SER A 82 10.02 0.78 -1.04
CA SER A 82 9.63 -0.31 -0.15
C SER A 82 10.01 0.00 1.28
N GLU A 83 11.26 0.37 1.54
CA GLU A 83 11.76 0.51 2.89
C GLU A 83 11.29 1.80 3.58
N ALA A 84 11.56 2.98 2.99
CA ALA A 84 11.17 4.24 3.61
C ALA A 84 9.64 4.37 3.69
N GLY A 85 8.94 3.92 2.65
CA GLY A 85 7.48 3.93 2.59
C GLY A 85 6.82 2.99 3.60
N ILE A 86 7.22 1.72 3.64
CA ILE A 86 6.63 0.73 4.55
C ILE A 86 7.00 1.04 6.00
N LEU A 87 8.26 1.41 6.29
CA LEU A 87 8.66 1.79 7.65
C LEU A 87 7.90 3.03 8.14
N GLY A 88 7.73 4.05 7.29
CA GLY A 88 6.90 5.21 7.61
C GLY A 88 5.45 4.83 7.90
N LEU A 89 4.87 3.92 7.11
CA LEU A 89 3.51 3.41 7.32
C LEU A 89 3.36 2.60 8.61
N LEU A 90 4.38 1.81 8.98
CA LEU A 90 4.44 1.06 10.24
C LEU A 90 4.53 2.00 11.44
N GLN A 91 5.45 2.97 11.41
CA GLN A 91 5.63 3.95 12.49
C GLN A 91 4.36 4.77 12.76
N ARG A 92 3.60 5.10 11.70
CA ARG A 92 2.35 5.87 11.80
C ARG A 92 1.12 5.01 12.10
N GLY A 93 1.27 3.68 12.19
CA GLY A 93 0.21 2.72 12.52
C GLY A 93 -0.79 2.44 11.40
N TYR A 94 -0.41 2.66 10.14
CA TYR A 94 -1.26 2.37 8.97
C TYR A 94 -1.08 0.93 8.46
N LEU A 95 0.12 0.38 8.66
CA LEU A 95 0.43 -1.03 8.49
C LEU A 95 0.81 -1.64 9.83
N LYS A 96 0.75 -2.96 9.91
CA LYS A 96 1.35 -3.74 10.99
C LYS A 96 1.92 -5.05 10.45
N PRO A 97 2.90 -5.66 11.12
CA PRO A 97 3.36 -7.01 10.78
C PRO A 97 2.20 -8.00 10.86
N ALA A 98 2.16 -8.96 9.95
CA ALA A 98 1.11 -9.98 9.96
C ALA A 98 1.22 -10.97 11.13
N SER A 99 2.42 -11.16 11.68
CA SER A 99 2.72 -12.12 12.73
C SER A 99 3.92 -11.66 13.57
N LYS A 100 4.16 -12.31 14.71
CA LYS A 100 5.38 -12.10 15.52
C LYS A 100 6.66 -12.44 14.75
N LYS A 101 6.63 -13.44 13.86
CA LYS A 101 7.76 -13.79 12.99
C LYS A 101 8.08 -12.65 12.02
N ALA A 102 7.04 -12.02 11.45
CA ALA A 102 7.20 -10.86 10.59
C ALA A 102 7.71 -9.62 11.34
N GLU A 103 7.30 -9.44 12.59
CA GLU A 103 7.81 -8.40 13.48
C GLU A 103 9.31 -8.58 13.77
N GLN A 104 9.73 -9.79 14.11
CA GLN A 104 11.14 -10.14 14.32
C GLN A 104 11.99 -9.95 13.05
N ALA A 105 11.46 -10.34 11.88
CA ALA A 105 12.14 -10.12 10.62
C ALA A 105 12.40 -8.62 10.35
N LEU A 106 11.43 -7.75 10.68
CA LEU A 106 11.60 -6.30 10.58
C LEU A 106 12.63 -5.74 11.57
N GLU A 107 12.78 -6.34 12.74
CA GLU A 107 13.81 -5.94 13.71
C GLU A 107 15.20 -6.26 13.19
N VAL A 108 15.39 -7.47 12.62
CA VAL A 108 16.66 -7.89 12.01
C VAL A 108 17.02 -6.99 10.80
N GLU A 109 16.05 -6.64 9.95
CA GLU A 109 16.32 -5.77 8.79
C GLU A 109 16.70 -4.33 9.20
N LYS A 110 16.17 -3.81 10.31
CA LYS A 110 16.56 -2.49 10.82
C LYS A 110 18.02 -2.44 11.28
N GLU A 111 18.57 -3.58 11.70
CA GLU A 111 19.95 -3.70 12.17
C GLU A 111 20.94 -3.92 11.01
N SER A 112 20.51 -4.59 9.94
CA SER A 112 21.36 -5.02 8.82
C SER A 112 21.78 -3.88 7.88
N LYS A 113 21.10 -2.72 7.90
CA LYS A 113 21.28 -1.59 6.96
C LYS A 113 21.20 -2.01 5.49
N VAL A 114 20.58 -3.15 5.19
CA VAL A 114 20.39 -3.64 3.83
C VAL A 114 19.11 -3.01 3.28
N TRP A 115 19.20 -2.44 2.08
CA TRP A 115 18.04 -1.82 1.47
C TRP A 115 17.07 -2.90 0.96
N GLY A 116 15.77 -2.73 1.27
CA GLY A 116 14.71 -3.66 0.89
C GLY A 116 14.35 -4.65 2.00
N LEU A 117 13.20 -4.46 2.65
CA LEU A 117 12.71 -5.18 3.83
C LEU A 117 12.38 -6.68 3.63
N GLY A 118 12.95 -7.34 2.61
CA GLY A 118 12.74 -8.75 2.32
C GLY A 118 11.27 -9.13 2.08
N ASP A 119 10.94 -10.39 2.37
CA ASP A 119 9.56 -10.91 2.28
C ASP A 119 8.82 -10.84 3.62
N VAL A 120 8.68 -9.62 4.16
CA VAL A 120 7.91 -9.40 5.38
C VAL A 120 6.42 -9.24 5.02
N PRO A 121 5.53 -10.11 5.52
CA PRO A 121 4.10 -9.98 5.31
C PRO A 121 3.49 -8.92 6.24
N LEU A 122 2.66 -8.04 5.67
CA LEU A 122 2.06 -6.90 6.35
C LEU A 122 0.54 -6.94 6.23
N VAL A 123 -0.14 -6.35 7.21
CA VAL A 123 -1.60 -6.21 7.23
C VAL A 123 -1.97 -4.74 7.32
N VAL A 124 -2.98 -4.33 6.56
CA VAL A 124 -3.51 -2.96 6.61
C VAL A 124 -4.35 -2.81 7.88
N THR A 125 -4.04 -1.79 8.69
CA THR A 125 -4.80 -1.52 9.92
C THR A 125 -6.14 -0.85 9.59
N ALA A 126 -7.05 -0.78 10.56
CA ALA A 126 -8.27 0.00 10.39
C ALA A 126 -7.99 1.49 10.13
N LYS A 127 -6.90 2.03 10.70
CA LYS A 127 -6.43 3.39 10.44
C LYS A 127 -5.97 3.52 8.98
N GLY A 128 -5.15 2.59 8.48
CA GLY A 128 -4.66 2.57 7.09
C GLY A 128 -5.79 2.41 6.07
N ALA A 129 -6.71 1.49 6.31
CA ALA A 129 -7.83 1.24 5.41
C ALA A 129 -8.75 2.45 5.30
N LYS A 130 -9.11 3.10 6.43
CA LYS A 130 -9.88 4.35 6.41
C LYS A 130 -9.13 5.46 5.65
N ARG A 131 -7.81 5.51 5.79
CA ARG A 131 -6.97 6.55 5.19
C ARG A 131 -6.96 6.46 3.65
N ILE A 132 -6.77 5.27 3.10
CA ILE A 132 -6.63 5.08 1.65
C ILE A 132 -7.94 4.69 0.95
N GLY A 133 -8.94 4.24 1.72
CA GLY A 133 -10.19 3.68 1.20
C GLY A 133 -10.98 4.65 0.32
N PHE A 134 -10.98 5.95 0.64
CA PHE A 134 -11.63 6.96 -0.21
C PHE A 134 -10.96 7.07 -1.59
N LEU A 135 -9.62 7.09 -1.63
CA LEU A 135 -8.87 7.20 -2.88
C LEU A 135 -9.08 5.97 -3.76
N VAL A 136 -9.00 4.77 -3.15
CA VAL A 136 -9.26 3.51 -3.85
C VAL A 136 -10.69 3.48 -4.39
N ALA A 137 -11.68 3.81 -3.56
CA ALA A 137 -13.10 3.84 -3.96
C ALA A 137 -13.37 4.80 -5.12
N ASN A 138 -12.78 6.00 -5.09
CA ASN A 138 -12.92 6.98 -6.17
C ASN A 138 -12.36 6.45 -7.51
N LEU A 139 -11.23 5.74 -7.47
CA LEU A 139 -10.59 5.20 -8.67
C LEU A 139 -11.28 3.95 -9.22
N THR A 140 -11.82 3.11 -8.34
CA THR A 140 -12.52 1.89 -8.76
C THR A 140 -14.00 2.12 -9.04
N GLY A 141 -14.56 3.24 -8.59
CA GLY A 141 -15.99 3.55 -8.68
C GLY A 141 -16.83 2.74 -7.67
N GLU A 142 -16.23 2.31 -6.57
CA GLU A 142 -16.86 1.47 -5.54
C GLU A 142 -17.32 2.30 -4.33
N ASP A 143 -18.19 1.72 -3.48
CA ASP A 143 -18.57 2.35 -2.21
C ASP A 143 -17.40 2.36 -1.21
N VAL A 144 -17.17 3.50 -0.57
CA VAL A 144 -16.04 3.72 0.35
C VAL A 144 -16.08 2.74 1.54
N LYS A 145 -17.25 2.47 2.13
CA LYS A 145 -17.36 1.59 3.30
C LYS A 145 -17.03 0.15 2.91
N GLU A 146 -17.48 -0.29 1.75
CA GLU A 146 -17.18 -1.63 1.24
C GLU A 146 -15.71 -1.79 0.88
N VAL A 147 -15.10 -0.77 0.27
CA VAL A 147 -13.65 -0.75 0.03
C VAL A 147 -12.85 -0.85 1.33
N ILE A 148 -13.18 -0.06 2.35
CA ILE A 148 -12.46 -0.09 3.64
C ILE A 148 -12.50 -1.49 4.27
N LYS A 149 -13.65 -2.17 4.24
CA LYS A 149 -13.79 -3.55 4.75
C LYS A 149 -12.94 -4.52 3.93
N ARG A 150 -13.02 -4.43 2.59
CA ARG A 150 -12.27 -5.27 1.66
C ARG A 150 -10.77 -5.15 1.88
N LEU A 151 -10.21 -3.93 1.96
CA LEU A 151 -8.77 -3.72 2.12
C LEU A 151 -8.20 -4.40 3.39
N GLN A 152 -8.97 -4.45 4.47
CA GLN A 152 -8.56 -5.17 5.68
C GLN A 152 -8.68 -6.69 5.53
N ALA A 153 -9.70 -7.17 4.82
CA ALA A 153 -9.89 -8.59 4.56
C ALA A 153 -8.80 -9.12 3.63
N ASP A 154 -8.60 -8.47 2.48
CA ASP A 154 -7.63 -8.85 1.45
C ASP A 154 -6.20 -8.89 2.01
N SER A 155 -5.81 -7.90 2.82
CA SER A 155 -4.47 -7.88 3.42
C SER A 155 -4.25 -9.00 4.44
N LYS A 156 -5.29 -9.36 5.22
CA LYS A 156 -5.22 -10.51 6.13
C LYS A 156 -5.18 -11.83 5.37
N GLU A 157 -5.93 -11.95 4.28
CA GLU A 157 -5.96 -13.15 3.45
C GLU A 157 -4.62 -13.37 2.74
N ALA A 158 -4.08 -12.32 2.11
CA ALA A 158 -2.76 -12.36 1.48
C ALA A 158 -1.66 -12.73 2.48
N ALA A 159 -1.71 -12.16 3.69
CA ALA A 159 -0.75 -12.47 4.74
C ALA A 159 -0.74 -13.95 5.15
N LYS A 160 -1.90 -14.64 5.12
CA LYS A 160 -1.97 -16.08 5.41
C LYS A 160 -1.19 -16.91 4.39
N ALA A 161 -1.29 -16.55 3.12
CA ALA A 161 -0.62 -17.25 2.03
C ALA A 161 0.91 -17.19 2.18
N TRP A 162 1.45 -16.08 2.68
CA TRP A 162 2.89 -15.91 2.88
C TRP A 162 3.40 -16.49 4.20
N THR A 163 2.57 -16.61 5.23
CA THR A 163 2.95 -17.34 6.45
C THR A 163 2.98 -18.85 6.28
N ALA A 164 2.38 -19.38 5.20
CA ALA A 164 2.34 -20.81 4.89
C ALA A 164 3.52 -21.29 4.02
N ALA A 165 4.34 -20.37 3.52
CA ALA A 165 5.59 -20.62 2.79
C ALA A 165 6.79 -20.57 3.73
#